data_AF-A0A545UFL8-F1
#
_entry.id   AF-A0A545UFL8-F1
#
_cell.length_a   1.000
_cell.length_b   1.000
_cell.length_c   1.000
_cell.angle_alpha   90.00
_cell.angle_beta   90.00
_cell.angle_gamma   90.00
#
_symmetry.space_group_name_H-M   'P 1'
#
loop_
_entity.id
_entity.type
_entity.pdbx_description
1 polymer ?
#
loop_
_entity_poly.entity_id
_entity_poly.type
_entity_poly.pdbx_seq_one_letter_code
_entity_poly.pdbx_strand_id
1 'polypeptide(L)'
;MKPTWSKLNHHEKYLQLHKNRILFCSNDRATKKEQTGKEFFLDGLYIEDIPSFYLSLGEAINGENGYFGTCLDSLNDCIGGGFGVTRPFEVHIINGEGVEKSLNDVAWARMCFENKLRCFDDVDCTYDDLIEIGVFDEMDLKGASYFKAIERVFNDSNVPIKLYD
;
A
#
# COMPACT_ATOMS: atom_id res chain seq x y z
N MET A 1 -12.81 -10.94 -10.26
CA MET A 1 -12.87 -10.04 -11.44
C MET A 1 -11.52 -9.36 -11.52
N LYS A 2 -10.93 -9.21 -12.72
CA LYS A 2 -9.60 -8.58 -12.85
C LYS A 2 -9.71 -7.08 -12.50
N PRO A 3 -8.94 -6.55 -11.54
CA PRO A 3 -9.02 -5.14 -11.17
C PRO A 3 -8.62 -4.23 -12.33
N THR A 4 -9.28 -3.09 -12.49
CA THR A 4 -9.02 -2.18 -13.62
C THR A 4 -7.62 -1.57 -13.56
N TRP A 5 -7.09 -1.36 -12.35
CA TRP A 5 -5.74 -0.84 -12.12
C TRP A 5 -4.63 -1.88 -12.40
N SER A 6 -4.96 -3.17 -12.56
CA SER A 6 -3.96 -4.22 -12.83
C SER A 6 -3.27 -4.10 -14.20
N LYS A 7 -3.80 -3.26 -15.10
CA LYS A 7 -3.17 -2.95 -16.40
C LYS A 7 -2.15 -1.80 -16.32
N LEU A 8 -2.14 -1.07 -15.22
CA LEU A 8 -1.28 0.09 -15.02
C LEU A 8 0.15 -0.36 -14.73
N ASN A 9 1.13 0.39 -15.23
CA ASN A 9 2.51 0.20 -14.81
C ASN A 9 2.72 0.70 -13.37
N HIS A 10 3.90 0.43 -12.81
CA HIS A 10 4.27 0.78 -11.44
C HIS A 10 3.99 2.26 -11.06
N HIS A 11 4.45 3.21 -11.87
CA HIS A 11 4.28 4.63 -11.61
C HIS A 11 2.82 5.06 -11.77
N GLU A 12 2.12 4.53 -12.76
CA GLU A 12 0.69 4.76 -12.97
C GLU A 12 -0.16 4.25 -11.80
N LYS A 13 0.20 3.10 -11.20
CA LYS A 13 -0.47 2.58 -9.99
C LYS A 13 -0.34 3.57 -8.83
N TYR A 14 0.83 4.18 -8.63
CA TYR A 14 0.96 5.22 -7.61
C TYR A 14 0.18 6.50 -7.94
N LEU A 15 0.14 6.92 -9.21
CA LEU A 15 -0.70 8.05 -9.61
C LEU A 15 -2.18 7.75 -9.33
N GLN A 16 -2.60 6.50 -9.56
CA GLN A 16 -3.94 6.04 -9.21
C GLN A 16 -4.18 6.08 -7.70
N LEU A 17 -3.25 5.61 -6.87
CA LEU A 17 -3.35 5.72 -5.40
C LEU A 17 -3.51 7.16 -4.94
N HIS A 18 -2.73 8.08 -5.50
CA HIS A 18 -2.83 9.50 -5.18
C HIS A 18 -4.20 10.08 -5.55
N LYS A 19 -4.73 9.72 -6.74
CA LYS A 19 -6.10 10.08 -7.16
C LYS A 19 -7.15 9.51 -6.21
N ASN A 20 -7.06 8.23 -5.84
CA ASN A 20 -7.97 7.58 -4.89
C ASN A 20 -7.95 8.32 -3.55
N ARG A 21 -6.76 8.69 -3.04
CA ARG A 21 -6.61 9.47 -1.80
C ARG A 21 -7.27 10.84 -1.91
N ILE A 22 -7.02 11.60 -2.98
CA ILE A 22 -7.64 12.92 -3.18
C ILE A 22 -9.15 12.78 -3.19
N LEU A 23 -9.70 11.89 -4.02
CA LEU A 23 -11.14 11.66 -4.11
C LEU A 23 -11.74 11.24 -2.76
N PHE A 24 -11.05 10.35 -2.04
CA PHE A 24 -11.47 9.92 -0.72
C PHE A 24 -11.50 11.10 0.27
N CYS A 25 -10.47 11.93 0.30
CA CYS A 25 -10.36 13.06 1.22
C CYS A 25 -11.26 14.25 0.85
N SER A 26 -11.57 14.45 -0.43
CA SER A 26 -12.46 15.50 -0.91
C SER A 26 -13.93 15.19 -0.68
N ASN A 27 -14.30 13.91 -0.51
CA ASN A 27 -15.64 13.52 -0.14
C ASN A 27 -15.91 13.74 1.35
N ASP A 28 -17.12 14.18 1.69
CA ASP A 28 -17.51 14.49 3.07
C ASP A 28 -17.41 13.25 3.97
N ARG A 29 -16.48 13.32 4.95
CA ARG A 29 -16.26 12.26 5.95
C ARG A 29 -17.53 11.95 6.75
N ALA A 30 -18.41 12.92 6.95
CA ALA A 30 -19.66 12.74 7.70
C ALA A 30 -20.64 11.77 7.02
N THR A 31 -20.48 11.52 5.72
CA THR A 31 -21.36 10.62 4.95
C THR A 31 -20.85 9.17 4.92
N LYS A 32 -19.61 8.92 5.36
CA LYS A 32 -18.98 7.60 5.29
C LYS A 32 -19.32 6.78 6.51
N LYS A 33 -20.33 5.92 6.38
CA LYS A 33 -20.68 4.94 7.40
C LYS A 33 -19.53 3.94 7.55
N GLU A 34 -18.97 3.85 8.75
CA GLU A 34 -17.96 2.85 9.04
C GLU A 34 -18.56 1.45 9.08
N GLN A 35 -17.84 0.52 8.45
CA GLN A 35 -18.10 -0.90 8.57
C GLN A 35 -17.37 -1.46 9.79
N THR A 36 -17.93 -2.48 10.42
CA THR A 36 -17.30 -3.21 11.54
C THR A 36 -17.70 -4.69 11.47
N GLY A 37 -16.86 -5.58 11.97
CA GLY A 37 -17.03 -7.03 11.92
C GLY A 37 -17.02 -7.59 10.50
N LYS A 38 -16.29 -6.97 9.57
CA LYS A 38 -16.20 -7.37 8.17
C LYS A 38 -14.93 -8.16 7.88
N GLU A 39 -15.01 -9.00 6.87
CA GLU A 39 -13.89 -9.70 6.26
C GLU A 39 -13.64 -9.11 4.87
N PHE A 40 -12.39 -8.79 4.56
CA PHE A 40 -11.96 -8.25 3.28
C PHE A 40 -11.00 -9.22 2.61
N PHE A 41 -11.18 -9.44 1.30
CA PHE A 41 -10.41 -10.39 0.53
C PHE A 41 -9.62 -9.67 -0.56
N LEU A 42 -8.32 -9.91 -0.59
CA LEU A 42 -7.39 -9.46 -1.60
C LEU A 42 -6.95 -10.67 -2.41
N ASP A 43 -6.84 -10.51 -3.73
CA ASP A 43 -6.34 -11.56 -4.61
C ASP A 43 -4.85 -11.32 -4.89
N GLY A 44 -4.01 -12.17 -4.30
CA GLY A 44 -2.56 -12.10 -4.33
C GLY A 44 -1.97 -12.18 -5.74
N LEU A 45 -2.71 -12.75 -6.70
CA LEU A 45 -2.32 -12.74 -8.12
C LEU A 45 -2.16 -11.35 -8.71
N TYR A 46 -2.78 -10.32 -8.10
CA TYR A 46 -2.66 -8.93 -8.54
C TYR A 46 -1.73 -8.10 -7.67
N ILE A 47 -1.13 -8.66 -6.61
CA ILE A 47 -0.17 -7.99 -5.73
C ILE A 47 1.24 -8.25 -6.26
N GLU A 48 1.63 -7.45 -7.25
CA GLU A 48 2.90 -7.57 -7.98
C GLU A 48 3.96 -6.55 -7.52
N ASP A 49 3.54 -5.52 -6.80
CA ASP A 49 4.37 -4.44 -6.25
C ASP A 49 3.67 -3.70 -5.10
N ILE A 50 4.41 -2.85 -4.37
CA ILE A 50 3.85 -2.08 -3.23
C ILE A 50 2.58 -1.30 -3.57
N PRO A 51 2.48 -0.53 -4.67
CA PRO A 51 1.25 0.20 -4.96
C PRO A 51 0.07 -0.71 -5.29
N SER A 52 0.28 -1.89 -5.90
CA SER A 52 -0.81 -2.85 -6.12
C SER A 52 -1.39 -3.41 -4.82
N PHE A 53 -0.60 -3.59 -3.76
CA PHE A 53 -1.12 -3.96 -2.44
C PHE A 53 -2.13 -2.92 -1.93
N TYR A 54 -1.74 -1.64 -1.93
CA TYR A 54 -2.61 -0.56 -1.43
C TYR A 54 -3.86 -0.35 -2.31
N LEU A 55 -3.74 -0.56 -3.63
CA LEU A 55 -4.89 -0.51 -4.54
C LEU A 55 -5.86 -1.66 -4.26
N SER A 56 -5.34 -2.88 -4.09
CA SER A 56 -6.15 -4.06 -3.76
C SER A 56 -6.86 -3.90 -2.42
N LEU A 57 -6.16 -3.42 -1.39
CA LEU A 57 -6.72 -3.17 -0.07
C LEU A 57 -7.79 -2.07 -0.09
N GLY A 58 -7.49 -0.95 -0.75
CA GLY A 58 -8.43 0.16 -0.91
C GLY A 58 -9.69 -0.28 -1.64
N GLU A 59 -9.55 -1.07 -2.71
CA GLU A 59 -10.68 -1.60 -3.48
C GLU A 59 -11.53 -2.57 -2.66
N ALA A 60 -10.91 -3.46 -1.90
CA ALA A 60 -11.61 -4.40 -1.03
C ALA A 60 -12.45 -3.69 0.04
N ILE A 61 -11.91 -2.64 0.66
CA ILE A 61 -12.56 -1.95 1.79
C ILE A 61 -13.59 -0.92 1.34
N ASN A 62 -13.24 -0.10 0.34
CA ASN A 62 -13.99 1.08 -0.04
C ASN A 62 -14.58 1.02 -1.46
N GLY A 63 -14.51 -0.14 -2.12
CA GLY A 63 -15.04 -0.36 -3.47
C GLY A 63 -14.10 0.16 -4.56
N GLU A 64 -14.56 0.14 -5.81
CA GLU A 64 -13.75 0.53 -6.97
C GLU A 64 -13.08 1.92 -6.78
N ASN A 65 -11.77 2.00 -7.05
CA ASN A 65 -10.94 3.19 -6.78
C ASN A 65 -10.91 3.62 -5.30
N GLY A 66 -11.17 2.69 -4.38
CA GLY A 66 -11.12 2.92 -2.95
C GLY A 66 -9.71 3.26 -2.46
N TYR A 67 -9.67 3.94 -1.31
CA TYR A 67 -8.44 4.34 -0.63
C TYR A 67 -8.40 3.71 0.76
N PHE A 68 -7.27 3.12 1.12
CA PHE A 68 -6.99 2.67 2.49
C PHE A 68 -5.48 2.69 2.75
N GLY A 69 -4.90 3.89 2.66
CA GLY A 69 -3.46 4.12 2.80
C GLY A 69 -2.69 4.09 1.45
N THR A 70 -1.49 4.67 1.48
CA THR A 70 -0.49 4.66 0.38
C THR A 70 0.92 4.28 0.85
N CYS A 71 1.13 4.14 2.16
CA CYS A 71 2.38 3.76 2.83
C CYS A 71 2.08 3.23 4.24
N LEU A 72 3.08 2.70 4.95
CA LEU A 72 2.92 2.11 6.29
C LEU A 72 2.30 3.08 7.31
N ASP A 73 2.71 4.35 7.33
CA ASP A 73 2.15 5.35 8.26
C ASP A 73 0.67 5.61 7.98
N SER A 74 0.33 5.87 6.71
CA SER A 74 -1.07 6.08 6.31
C SER A 74 -1.95 4.84 6.46
N LEU A 75 -1.36 3.64 6.38
CA LEU A 75 -2.04 2.38 6.65
C LEU A 75 -2.37 2.26 8.14
N ASN A 76 -1.41 2.58 9.00
CA ASN A 76 -1.61 2.62 10.45
C ASN A 76 -2.73 3.61 10.82
N ASP A 77 -2.74 4.81 10.21
CA ASP A 77 -3.83 5.78 10.39
C ASP A 77 -5.18 5.20 9.95
N CYS A 78 -5.23 4.53 8.80
CA CYS A 78 -6.47 3.97 8.25
C CYS A 78 -7.05 2.86 9.13
N ILE A 79 -6.22 1.97 9.66
CA ILE A 79 -6.64 0.88 10.56
C ILE A 79 -7.21 1.41 11.88
N GLY A 80 -6.80 2.62 12.29
CA GLY A 80 -7.34 3.32 13.46
C GLY A 80 -8.83 3.68 13.36
N GLY A 81 -9.41 3.66 12.15
CA GLY A 81 -10.79 4.06 11.89
C GLY A 81 -10.92 5.47 11.30
N GLY A 82 -12.11 5.78 10.81
CA GLY A 82 -12.43 7.01 10.04
C GLY A 82 -12.23 6.87 8.53
N PHE A 83 -11.85 5.69 8.05
CA PHE A 83 -11.48 5.45 6.65
C PHE A 83 -12.32 4.37 5.95
N GLY A 84 -13.55 4.12 6.45
CA GLY A 84 -14.54 3.22 5.84
C GLY A 84 -14.71 1.89 6.58
N VAL A 85 -13.76 1.54 7.45
CA VAL A 85 -13.86 0.43 8.40
C VAL A 85 -13.27 0.83 9.74
N THR A 86 -13.87 0.34 10.81
CA THR A 86 -13.33 0.41 12.16
C THR A 86 -13.28 -1.00 12.77
N ARG A 87 -12.34 -1.20 13.70
CA ARG A 87 -12.12 -2.49 14.35
C ARG A 87 -13.37 -2.97 15.11
N PRO A 88 -13.61 -4.29 15.21
CA PRO A 88 -12.83 -5.38 14.61
C PRO A 88 -13.11 -5.54 13.10
N PHE A 89 -12.13 -6.01 12.34
CA PHE A 89 -12.28 -6.50 10.97
C PHE A 89 -11.14 -7.48 10.65
N GLU A 90 -11.25 -8.23 9.55
CA GLU A 90 -10.22 -9.16 9.09
C GLU A 90 -9.81 -8.88 7.65
N VAL A 91 -8.55 -9.16 7.33
CA VAL A 91 -8.00 -9.05 5.97
C VAL A 91 -7.41 -10.41 5.58
N HIS A 92 -7.83 -10.91 4.43
CA HIS A 92 -7.44 -12.19 3.88
C HIS A 92 -6.79 -11.96 2.51
N ILE A 93 -5.61 -12.54 2.27
CA ILE A 93 -4.99 -12.60 0.95
C ILE A 93 -5.13 -14.03 0.44
N ILE A 94 -5.96 -14.23 -0.57
CA ILE A 94 -6.10 -15.50 -1.29
C ILE A 94 -5.15 -15.54 -2.49
N ASN A 95 -4.77 -16.73 -2.97
CA ASN A 95 -3.72 -16.88 -3.99
C ASN A 95 -2.44 -16.12 -3.59
N GLY A 96 -2.05 -16.25 -2.33
CA GLY A 96 -1.00 -15.48 -1.67
C GLY A 96 0.41 -15.88 -2.06
N GLU A 97 0.56 -16.96 -2.83
CA GLU A 97 1.85 -17.43 -3.32
C GLU A 97 2.57 -16.29 -4.08
N GLY A 98 3.74 -15.92 -3.58
CA GLY A 98 4.57 -14.88 -4.21
C GLY A 98 4.34 -13.46 -3.72
N VAL A 99 3.33 -13.16 -2.90
CA VAL A 99 3.12 -11.80 -2.36
C VAL A 99 4.34 -11.30 -1.58
N GLU A 100 4.90 -12.14 -0.70
CA GLU A 100 6.11 -11.77 0.04
C GLU A 100 7.31 -11.53 -0.88
N LYS A 101 7.41 -12.25 -2.00
CA LYS A 101 8.45 -12.04 -3.01
C LYS A 101 8.25 -10.74 -3.79
N SER A 102 7.01 -10.39 -4.13
CA SER A 102 6.64 -9.14 -4.80
C SER A 102 6.86 -7.90 -3.92
N LEU A 103 6.79 -8.08 -2.60
CA LEU A 103 6.89 -7.02 -1.58
C LEU A 103 8.14 -7.19 -0.70
N ASN A 104 9.25 -7.60 -1.31
CA ASN A 104 10.53 -7.84 -0.64
C ASN A 104 11.30 -6.55 -0.34
N ASP A 105 12.55 -6.70 0.11
CA ASP A 105 13.54 -5.64 0.31
C ASP A 105 13.78 -4.78 -0.94
N VAL A 106 13.89 -5.38 -2.13
CA VAL A 106 14.09 -4.65 -3.39
C VAL A 106 12.89 -3.75 -3.70
N ALA A 107 11.66 -4.25 -3.52
CA ALA A 107 10.45 -3.45 -3.67
C ALA A 107 10.44 -2.28 -2.68
N TRP A 108 10.85 -2.52 -1.43
CA TRP A 108 10.97 -1.48 -0.41
C TRP A 108 11.99 -0.41 -0.80
N ALA A 109 13.20 -0.81 -1.18
CA ALA A 109 14.27 0.09 -1.61
C ALA A 109 13.80 0.97 -2.79
N ARG A 110 13.14 0.35 -3.78
CA ARG A 110 12.55 1.07 -4.92
C ARG A 110 11.51 2.10 -4.48
N MET A 111 10.58 1.75 -3.58
CA MET A 111 9.60 2.71 -3.06
C MET A 111 10.29 3.88 -2.34
N CYS A 112 11.28 3.61 -1.48
CA CYS A 112 12.01 4.66 -0.77
C CYS A 112 12.72 5.60 -1.73
N PHE A 113 13.33 5.06 -2.79
CA PHE A 113 13.93 5.83 -3.86
C PHE A 113 12.89 6.69 -4.60
N GLU A 114 11.78 6.11 -5.04
CA GLU A 114 10.73 6.84 -5.76
C GLU A 114 10.02 7.89 -4.90
N ASN A 115 9.85 7.65 -3.60
CA ASN A 115 9.32 8.66 -2.67
C ASN A 115 10.31 9.81 -2.45
N LYS A 116 11.62 9.52 -2.40
CA LYS A 116 12.64 10.58 -2.39
C LYS A 116 12.58 11.40 -3.69
N LEU A 117 12.48 10.75 -4.86
CA LEU A 117 12.25 11.43 -6.15
C LEU A 117 11.01 12.33 -6.13
N ARG A 118 9.90 11.88 -5.53
CA ARG A 118 8.69 12.71 -5.35
C ARG A 118 8.88 13.86 -4.36
N CYS A 119 9.67 13.67 -3.31
CA CYS A 119 10.09 14.80 -2.47
C CYS A 119 10.96 15.79 -3.25
N PHE A 120 11.58 15.36 -4.35
CA PHE A 120 12.27 16.19 -5.32
C PHE A 120 11.39 16.60 -6.51
N ASP A 121 10.06 16.61 -6.40
CA ASP A 121 9.16 17.11 -7.46
C ASP A 121 9.41 18.60 -7.86
N ASP A 122 10.44 19.26 -7.33
CA ASP A 122 10.97 20.57 -7.76
C ASP A 122 12.41 20.52 -8.37
N VAL A 123 13.04 19.35 -8.51
CA VAL A 123 14.40 19.20 -9.05
C VAL A 123 14.54 17.91 -9.88
N ASP A 124 14.82 18.06 -11.17
CA ASP A 124 15.30 16.95 -12.02
C ASP A 124 16.57 16.37 -11.38
N CYS A 125 16.47 15.15 -10.82
CA CYS A 125 17.62 14.42 -10.30
C CYS A 125 17.78 13.08 -11.04
N THR A 126 19.00 12.84 -11.53
CA THR A 126 19.38 11.63 -12.25
C THR A 126 19.76 10.52 -11.27
N TYR A 127 19.88 9.28 -11.77
CA TYR A 127 20.34 8.13 -10.98
C TYR A 127 21.73 8.35 -10.38
N ASP A 128 22.61 9.06 -11.09
CA ASP A 128 23.97 9.38 -10.65
C ASP A 128 23.97 10.43 -9.52
N ASP A 129 23.08 11.43 -9.60
CA ASP A 129 22.90 12.42 -8.52
C ASP A 129 22.50 11.74 -7.19
N LEU A 130 21.77 10.62 -7.28
CA LEU A 130 21.27 9.87 -6.13
C LEU A 130 22.34 8.99 -5.48
N ILE A 131 23.32 8.54 -6.27
CA ILE A 131 24.56 7.92 -5.75
C ILE A 131 25.39 8.98 -5.04
N GLU A 132 25.54 10.17 -5.62
CA GLU A 132 26.34 11.26 -5.03
C GLU A 132 25.79 11.76 -3.68
N ILE A 133 24.47 11.80 -3.50
CA ILE A 133 23.86 12.24 -2.22
C ILE A 133 23.71 11.12 -1.17
N GLY A 134 24.30 9.94 -1.39
CA GLY A 134 24.41 8.89 -0.38
C GLY A 134 23.11 8.14 -0.06
N VAL A 135 22.08 8.22 -0.93
CA VAL A 135 20.77 7.57 -0.70
C VAL A 135 20.91 6.05 -0.58
N PHE A 136 21.88 5.46 -1.27
CA PHE A 136 22.12 4.01 -1.28
C PHE A 136 22.97 3.51 -0.10
N ASP A 137 23.65 4.41 0.62
CA ASP A 137 24.53 4.04 1.75
C ASP A 137 23.77 3.92 3.09
N GLU A 138 22.54 4.45 3.19
CA GLU A 138 21.84 4.59 4.48
C GLU A 138 20.80 3.50 4.80
N MET A 139 20.30 2.76 3.82
CA MET A 139 19.22 1.79 4.04
C MET A 139 19.76 0.37 4.10
N ASP A 140 20.16 -0.08 5.31
CA ASP A 140 20.41 -1.51 5.58
C ASP A 140 19.08 -2.27 5.56
N LEU A 141 18.57 -2.51 4.35
CA LEU A 141 17.38 -3.32 4.08
C LEU A 141 17.70 -4.80 3.90
N LYS A 142 18.93 -5.23 4.25
CA LYS A 142 19.35 -6.61 4.04
C LYS A 142 18.50 -7.55 4.91
N GLY A 143 17.68 -8.38 4.26
CA GLY A 143 16.73 -9.25 4.95
C GLY A 143 15.45 -8.54 5.41
N ALA A 144 15.22 -7.29 4.99
CA ALA A 144 13.95 -6.61 5.17
C ALA A 144 12.89 -7.20 4.22
N SER A 145 11.63 -7.04 4.59
CA SER A 145 10.49 -7.38 3.74
C SER A 145 9.41 -6.35 4.00
N TYR A 146 8.98 -5.66 2.93
CA TYR A 146 7.89 -4.70 3.04
C TYR A 146 6.61 -5.40 3.48
N PHE A 147 6.40 -6.64 3.02
CA PHE A 147 5.28 -7.46 3.48
C PHE A 147 5.33 -7.72 4.98
N LYS A 148 6.49 -8.07 5.55
CA LYS A 148 6.63 -8.25 7.01
C LYS A 148 6.34 -6.96 7.78
N ALA A 149 6.65 -5.80 7.19
CA ALA A 149 6.30 -4.51 7.77
C ALA A 149 4.79 -4.22 7.72
N ILE A 150 4.12 -4.57 6.62
CA ILE A 150 2.65 -4.56 6.53
C ILE A 150 2.04 -5.46 7.61
N GLU A 151 2.50 -6.73 7.69
CA GLU A 151 2.03 -7.68 8.71
C GLU A 151 2.19 -7.11 10.11
N ARG A 152 3.31 -6.45 10.40
CA ARG A 152 3.54 -5.79 11.68
C ARG A 152 2.52 -4.69 11.98
N VAL A 153 2.23 -3.81 11.02
CA VAL A 153 1.22 -2.74 11.20
C VAL A 153 -0.16 -3.31 11.52
N PHE A 154 -0.56 -4.37 10.81
CA PHE A 154 -1.80 -5.09 11.05
C PHE A 154 -1.84 -5.80 12.42
N ASN A 155 -0.76 -6.48 12.78
CA ASN A 155 -0.62 -7.19 14.05
C ASN A 155 -0.61 -6.22 15.25
N ASP A 156 0.15 -5.13 15.18
CA ASP A 156 0.22 -4.10 16.22
C ASP A 156 -1.16 -3.44 16.46
N SER A 157 -2.03 -3.46 15.44
CA SER A 157 -3.41 -2.97 15.51
C SER A 157 -4.46 -4.02 15.94
N ASN A 158 -4.02 -5.26 16.19
CA ASN A 158 -4.86 -6.43 16.50
C ASN A 158 -5.87 -6.77 15.38
N VAL A 159 -5.42 -6.64 14.11
CA VAL A 159 -6.15 -6.98 12.88
C VAL A 159 -5.23 -7.82 11.98
N PRO A 160 -4.86 -9.05 12.37
CA PRO A 160 -3.86 -9.83 11.63
C PRO A 160 -4.31 -10.11 10.19
N ILE A 161 -3.36 -10.00 9.26
CA ILE A 161 -3.59 -10.41 7.86
C ILE A 161 -3.42 -11.92 7.75
N LYS A 162 -4.35 -12.60 7.08
CA LYS A 162 -4.32 -14.05 6.87
C LYS A 162 -3.96 -14.35 5.42
N LEU A 163 -2.87 -15.08 5.20
CA LEU A 163 -2.40 -15.47 3.87
C LEU A 163 -2.85 -16.91 3.56
N TYR A 164 -3.38 -17.13 2.35
CA TYR A 164 -3.83 -18.43 1.85
C TYR A 164 -3.28 -18.64 0.45
N ASP A 165 -2.72 -19.82 0.18
CA ASP A 165 -2.27 -20.23 -1.15
C ASP A 165 -3.41 -20.79 -2.01
#